data_AF-A0A7C5HPV8-F1
#
_entry.id   AF-A0A7C5HPV8-F1
#
_cell.length_a   1.000
_cell.length_b   1.000
_cell.length_c   1.000
_cell.angle_alpha   90.00
_cell.angle_beta   90.00
_cell.angle_gamma   90.00
#
_symmetry.space_group_name_H-M   'P 1'
#
loop_
_entity.id
_entity.type
_entity.pdbx_description
1 polymer ?
#
loop_
_entity_poly.entity_id
_entity_poly.type
_entity_poly.pdbx_seq_one_letter_code
_entity_poly.pdbx_strand_id
1 'polypeptide(L)'
;MGNVLRWFWLFILFVLVIGHCTFAQEGELFRVVGFSPGEGSTVSEYLEEMRFTFSQPVVALEEIGKPFPVERIPFRVSPPLAGECVFEDQKTLVFKISETLR
;
A
#
# COMPACT_ATOMS: atom_id res chain seq x y z
N MET A 1 -5.03 44.20 -35.75
CA MET A 1 -4.37 42.89 -35.62
C MET A 1 -3.63 42.65 -34.28
N GLY A 2 -3.40 43.65 -33.42
CA GLY A 2 -2.62 43.47 -32.17
C GLY A 2 -3.29 42.71 -31.02
N ASN A 3 -4.63 42.70 -30.93
CA ASN A 3 -5.32 42.10 -29.79
C ASN A 3 -5.35 40.56 -29.85
N VAL A 4 -5.47 39.97 -31.03
CA VAL A 4 -5.55 38.50 -31.20
C VAL A 4 -4.23 37.83 -30.80
N LEU A 5 -3.10 38.44 -31.19
CA LEU A 5 -1.78 37.93 -30.83
C LEU A 5 -1.55 37.98 -29.31
N ARG A 6 -2.03 39.02 -28.64
CA ARG A 6 -1.93 39.15 -27.17
C ARG A 6 -2.73 38.06 -26.43
N TRP A 7 -3.94 37.77 -26.90
CA TRP A 7 -4.78 36.71 -26.32
C TRP A 7 -4.20 35.31 -26.55
N PHE A 8 -3.57 35.07 -27.70
CA PHE A 8 -2.89 33.82 -28.01
C PHE A 8 -1.71 33.54 -27.05
N TRP A 9 -0.88 34.56 -26.78
CA TRP A 9 0.22 34.42 -25.82
C TRP A 9 -0.26 34.20 -24.38
N LEU A 10 -1.33 34.87 -23.95
CA LEU A 10 -1.93 34.64 -22.64
C LEU A 10 -2.49 33.22 -22.49
N PHE A 11 -3.10 32.69 -23.54
CA PHE A 11 -3.62 31.33 -23.55
C PHE A 11 -2.51 30.28 -23.41
N ILE A 12 -1.40 30.43 -24.15
CA ILE A 12 -0.24 29.54 -24.04
C ILE A 12 0.34 29.58 -22.61
N LEU A 13 0.46 30.77 -22.03
CA LEU A 13 0.98 30.93 -20.68
C LEU A 13 0.08 30.25 -19.64
N PHE A 14 -1.23 30.36 -19.82
CA PHE A 14 -2.22 29.69 -18.96
C PHE A 14 -2.15 28.16 -19.06
N VAL A 15 -2.04 27.62 -20.28
CA VAL A 15 -1.89 26.17 -20.51
C VAL A 15 -0.59 25.64 -19.90
N LEU A 16 0.51 26.40 -19.99
CA LEU A 16 1.78 26.02 -19.38
C LEU A 16 1.71 26.00 -17.85
N VAL A 17 1.07 26.98 -17.22
CA VAL A 17 0.91 27.03 -15.75
C VAL A 17 0.03 25.88 -15.26
N ILE A 18 -1.08 25.59 -15.92
CA ILE A 18 -1.95 24.46 -15.55
C ILE A 18 -1.24 23.12 -15.79
N GLY A 19 -0.56 22.97 -16.92
CA GLY A 19 0.20 21.75 -17.24
C GLY A 19 1.33 21.48 -16.24
N HIS A 20 1.95 22.52 -15.68
CA HIS A 20 3.00 22.36 -14.67
C HIS A 20 2.44 22.00 -13.28
N CYS A 21 1.22 22.44 -12.96
CA CYS A 21 0.55 22.12 -11.69
C CYS A 21 -0.01 20.68 -11.66
N THR A 22 -0.34 20.08 -12.81
CA THR A 22 -0.91 18.71 -12.85
C THR A 22 0.14 17.60 -12.91
N PHE A 23 1.42 17.93 -13.16
CA PHE A 23 2.49 16.93 -13.32
C PHE A 23 3.40 16.72 -12.10
N ALA A 24 3.18 17.45 -11.00
CA ALA A 24 4.01 17.36 -9.79
C ALA A 24 3.49 16.34 -8.75
N GLN A 25 2.59 15.44 -9.14
CA GLN A 25 2.14 14.36 -8.26
C GLN A 25 2.84 13.07 -8.69
N GLU A 26 4.14 12.99 -8.38
CA GLU A 26 4.82 11.71 -8.23
C GLU A 26 4.09 10.95 -7.12
N GLY A 27 3.07 10.19 -7.51
CA GLY A 27 2.34 9.34 -6.58
C GLY A 27 3.32 8.36 -5.95
N GLU A 28 3.48 8.44 -4.63
CA GLU A 28 4.21 7.43 -3.88
C GLU A 28 3.72 6.05 -4.33
N LEU A 29 4.61 5.27 -4.93
CA LEU A 29 4.28 3.93 -5.39
C LEU A 29 3.83 3.13 -4.16
N PHE A 30 2.60 2.62 -4.22
CA PHE A 30 2.08 1.67 -3.25
C PHE A 30 3.08 0.50 -3.15
N ARG A 31 3.70 0.33 -1.98
CA ARG A 31 4.67 -0.74 -1.74
C ARG A 31 4.59 -1.24 -0.31
N VAL A 32 4.97 -2.51 -0.12
CA VAL A 32 5.26 -3.05 1.21
C VAL A 32 6.60 -2.46 1.65
N VAL A 33 6.62 -1.76 2.78
CA VAL A 33 7.81 -1.11 3.35
C VAL A 33 8.45 -1.92 4.46
N GLY A 34 7.71 -2.86 5.05
CA GLY A 34 8.18 -3.69 6.14
C GLY A 34 7.52 -5.06 6.13
N PHE A 35 8.31 -6.07 6.45
CA PHE A 35 7.86 -7.43 6.70
C PHE A 35 8.52 -7.93 7.97
N SER A 36 7.73 -8.50 8.88
CA SER A 36 8.21 -9.15 10.08
C SER A 36 7.57 -10.54 10.19
N PRO A 37 8.34 -11.61 10.37
CA PRO A 37 9.79 -11.66 10.48
C PRO A 37 10.50 -11.26 9.18
N GLY A 38 11.67 -10.62 9.27
CA GLY A 38 12.35 -10.01 8.11
C GLY A 38 12.75 -11.02 7.03
N GLU A 39 13.07 -10.52 5.83
CA GLU A 39 13.51 -11.36 4.71
C GLU A 39 14.73 -12.22 5.09
N GLY A 40 14.69 -13.52 4.76
CA GLY A 40 15.77 -14.47 5.04
C GLY A 40 15.91 -14.89 6.51
N SER A 41 15.02 -14.45 7.40
CA SER A 41 15.06 -14.81 8.82
C SER A 41 14.69 -16.27 9.04
N THR A 42 15.50 -16.99 9.81
CA THR A 42 15.06 -18.24 10.43
C THR A 42 14.19 -17.90 11.63
N VAL A 43 12.96 -18.42 11.63
CA VAL A 43 11.98 -18.18 12.68
C VAL A 43 11.70 -19.46 13.45
N SER A 44 11.22 -19.30 14.68
CA SER A 44 10.80 -20.42 15.51
C SER A 44 9.63 -21.18 14.86
N GLU A 45 9.53 -22.47 15.13
CA GLU A 45 8.36 -23.30 14.79
C GLU A 45 7.07 -22.77 15.45
N TYR A 46 7.22 -22.00 16.52
CA TYR A 46 6.14 -21.34 17.26
C TYR A 46 5.88 -19.91 16.78
N LEU A 47 6.09 -19.60 15.50
CA LEU A 47 5.72 -18.29 14.97
C LEU A 47 4.19 -18.14 15.03
N GLU A 48 3.72 -17.18 15.82
CA GLU A 48 2.28 -16.94 16.02
C GLU A 48 1.73 -15.90 15.04
N GLU A 49 2.58 -15.00 14.51
CA GLU A 49 2.14 -13.91 13.64
C GLU A 49 3.19 -13.49 12.61
N MET A 50 2.70 -13.03 11.46
CA MET A 50 3.47 -12.31 10.45
C MET A 50 2.87 -10.92 10.24
N ARG A 51 3.69 -9.89 10.16
CA ARG A 51 3.28 -8.49 10.01
C ARG A 51 3.77 -7.93 8.68
N PHE A 52 2.88 -7.23 7.99
CA PHE A 52 3.13 -6.54 6.74
C PHE A 52 2.78 -5.07 6.91
N THR A 53 3.75 -4.18 6.66
CA THR A 53 3.55 -2.73 6.73
C THR A 53 3.61 -2.13 5.33
N PHE A 54 2.60 -1.35 4.97
CA PHE A 54 2.47 -0.67 3.68
C PHE A 54 2.93 0.79 3.78
N SER A 55 3.42 1.36 2.66
CA SER A 55 3.88 2.76 2.60
C SER A 55 2.75 3.75 2.91
N GLN A 56 1.54 3.43 2.46
CA GLN A 56 0.36 4.29 2.53
C GLN A 56 -0.84 3.54 3.13
N PRO A 57 -1.88 4.26 3.62
CA PRO A 57 -3.12 3.65 4.07
C PRO A 57 -3.75 2.77 2.99
N VAL A 58 -4.10 1.53 3.34
CA VAL A 58 -4.66 0.52 2.42
C VAL A 58 -6.09 0.12 2.77
N VAL A 59 -6.51 0.43 4.00
CA VAL A 59 -7.80 0.05 4.56
C VAL A 59 -8.47 1.25 5.22
N ALA A 60 -9.81 1.30 5.17
CA ALA A 60 -10.59 2.32 5.86
C ALA A 60 -10.54 2.10 7.39
N LEU A 61 -10.69 3.17 8.17
CA LEU A 61 -10.72 3.09 9.64
C LEU A 61 -11.75 2.09 10.17
N GLU A 62 -12.88 1.98 9.49
CA GLU A 62 -14.01 1.12 9.88
C GLU A 62 -13.72 -0.37 9.71
N GLU A 63 -12.69 -0.71 8.94
CA GLU A 63 -12.30 -2.08 8.61
C GLU A 63 -11.11 -2.56 9.47
N ILE A 64 -10.53 -1.68 10.28
CA ILE A 64 -9.49 -2.02 11.27
C ILE A 64 -10.08 -2.98 12.31
N GLY A 65 -9.32 -4.04 12.63
CA GLY A 65 -9.72 -5.07 13.58
C GLY A 65 -10.70 -6.11 13.05
N LYS A 66 -11.21 -5.96 11.82
CA LYS A 66 -12.08 -6.96 11.19
C LYS A 66 -11.24 -8.07 10.52
N PRO A 67 -11.71 -9.32 10.53
CA PRO A 67 -11.08 -10.40 9.80
C PRO A 67 -11.18 -10.14 8.29
N PHE A 68 -10.04 -10.23 7.60
CA PHE A 68 -9.90 -10.02 6.18
C PHE A 68 -9.57 -11.36 5.50
N PRO A 69 -10.19 -11.69 4.35
CA PRO A 69 -9.91 -12.95 3.67
C PRO A 69 -8.47 -12.99 3.15
N VAL A 70 -7.74 -14.04 3.52
CA VAL A 70 -6.32 -14.26 3.19
C VAL A 70 -6.08 -14.26 1.68
N GLU A 71 -7.04 -14.77 0.91
CA GLU A 71 -7.00 -14.88 -0.57
C GLU A 71 -6.78 -13.55 -1.30
N ARG A 72 -7.07 -12.42 -0.65
CA ARG A 72 -6.91 -11.09 -1.24
C ARG A 72 -5.51 -10.51 -1.09
N ILE A 73 -4.63 -11.15 -0.32
CA ILE A 73 -3.29 -10.64 -0.04
C ILE A 73 -2.30 -11.47 -0.87
N PRO A 74 -1.42 -10.82 -1.66
CA PRO A 74 -0.52 -11.52 -2.59
C PRO A 74 0.69 -12.13 -1.87
N PHE A 75 0.47 -12.94 -0.83
CA PHE A 75 1.51 -13.72 -0.18
C PHE A 75 1.20 -15.21 -0.27
N ARG A 76 2.24 -16.04 -0.25
CA ARG A 76 2.12 -17.48 -0.34
C ARG A 76 2.99 -18.12 0.72
N VAL A 77 2.40 -19.02 1.49
CA VAL A 77 3.13 -19.84 2.46
C VAL A 77 3.19 -21.27 1.94
N SER A 78 4.35 -21.91 2.09
CA SER A 78 4.57 -23.29 1.68
C SER A 78 5.30 -24.03 2.80
N PRO A 79 4.71 -25.06 3.44
CA PRO A 79 3.33 -25.56 3.23
C PRO A 79 2.27 -24.50 3.56
N PRO A 80 1.04 -24.62 3.00
CA PRO A 80 -0.03 -23.66 3.31
C PRO A 80 -0.36 -23.70 4.81
N LEU A 81 -0.45 -22.53 5.43
CA LEU A 81 -0.81 -22.38 6.83
C LEU A 81 -2.22 -21.84 6.98
N ALA A 82 -2.96 -22.39 7.94
CA ALA A 82 -4.21 -21.80 8.39
C ALA A 82 -3.95 -20.58 9.27
N GLY A 83 -4.78 -19.55 9.13
CA GLY A 83 -4.67 -18.33 9.90
C GLY A 83 -5.69 -17.27 9.50
N GLU A 84 -5.68 -16.16 10.23
CA GLU A 84 -6.57 -15.02 10.02
C GLU A 84 -5.76 -13.76 9.77
N CYS A 85 -6.19 -12.98 8.77
CA CYS A 85 -5.61 -11.69 8.47
C CYS A 85 -6.42 -10.58 9.15
N VAL A 86 -5.78 -9.69 9.89
CA VAL A 86 -6.42 -8.55 10.56
C VAL A 86 -5.58 -7.31 10.36
N PHE A 87 -6.22 -6.21 9.97
CA PHE A 87 -5.55 -4.91 10.00
C PHE A 87 -5.52 -4.37 11.42
N GLU A 88 -4.32 -4.15 11.96
CA GLU A 88 -4.15 -3.51 13.27
C GLU A 88 -4.28 -1.99 13.17
N ASP A 89 -3.84 -1.43 12.04
CA ASP A 89 -3.99 -0.03 11.68
C ASP A 89 -4.23 0.11 10.16
N GLN A 90 -4.30 1.34 9.65
CA GLN A 90 -4.55 1.58 8.22
C GLN A 90 -3.45 1.08 7.27
N LYS A 91 -2.26 0.77 7.79
CA LYS A 91 -1.03 0.42 7.06
C LYS A 91 -0.46 -0.93 7.48
N THR A 92 -0.91 -1.52 8.57
CA THR A 92 -0.33 -2.73 9.15
C THR A 92 -1.33 -3.88 9.10
N LEU A 93 -1.00 -4.88 8.30
CA LEU A 93 -1.72 -6.13 8.24
C LEU A 93 -0.97 -7.18 9.07
N VAL A 94 -1.70 -7.86 9.95
CA VAL A 94 -1.18 -8.95 10.77
C VAL A 94 -1.86 -10.24 10.34
N PHE A 95 -1.08 -11.22 9.91
CA PHE A 95 -1.52 -12.58 9.70
C PHE A 95 -1.22 -13.39 10.95
N LYS A 96 -2.27 -13.77 11.68
CA LYS A 96 -2.18 -14.64 12.86
C LYS A 96 -2.27 -16.09 12.42
N ILE A 97 -1.25 -16.86 12.74
CA ILE A 97 -1.13 -18.26 12.34
C ILE A 97 -1.90 -19.09 13.39
N SER A 98 -2.85 -19.91 12.94
CA SER A 98 -3.67 -20.74 13.85
C SER A 98 -3.09 -22.13 14.11
N GLU A 99 -2.11 -22.55 13.30
CA GLU A 99 -1.47 -23.87 13.39
C GLU A 99 0.05 -23.74 13.56
N THR A 100 0.66 -24.68 14.27
CA THR A 100 2.12 -24.68 14.48
C THR A 100 2.84 -25.02 13.17
N LEU A 101 3.95 -24.34 12.87
CA LEU A 101 4.82 -24.67 11.73
C LEU A 101 5.50 -26.02 12.02
N ARG A 102 4.93 -27.12 11.52
CA ARG A 102 5.49 -28.48 11.63
C ARG A 102 5.99 -29.01 10.30
#